data_AF-A0A1E5JWI0-F1
#
_entry.id   AF-A0A1E5JWI0-F1
#
_cell.length_a   1.000
_cell.length_b   1.000
_cell.length_c   1.000
_cell.angle_alpha   90.00
_cell.angle_beta   90.00
_cell.angle_gamma   90.00
#
_symmetry.space_group_name_H-M   'P 1'
#
loop_
_entity.id
_entity.type
_entity.pdbx_description
1 polymer ?
#
loop_
_entity_poly.entity_id
_entity_poly.type
_entity_poly.pdbx_seq_one_letter_code
_entity_poly.pdbx_strand_id
1 'polypeptide(L)'
;MEFITEINAAIKSGLEGFNLFIEQKLQIETDYLERPYWTEGGVQLTVLNYLIQQHEERNKNPVHEENSSDLIGFIDVVLSKVRDKNIGSPLHQAIAANKIKLAFHLLENNVFDVNKRDEEARTLLSLVLPIRNRQLLLKILACKPDVNAATRLTEERIPFQPLHQAIALDFASGVINLVRSGADVANPVGELKDTPVLLAAQQGKIKALEALLEESPVEQLKLEARNKNFGEDKQTGENAIEALCKKLVNNRNDKDLLHGVAMLLCRGAEPPQDEELCQLLAGKRGDLLKEIDDYMDTRPELVDPFVNRCHLANSALYNIIYVDHSWGSTLRQLFGRPSDAAFAVERLVTRKYSRRSEGSSEGCLLPTAAAVPLRGDEPPLKLYAEFVRRYNEAYANQRITNPWSTMRWLIAEGRCNWETVKEYARNHPGTRTQIIYDDMFKTLPKMKVHEVIENSSGEPTFSSEVTL
;
A
#
# COMPACT_ATOMS: atom_id res chain seq x y z
N MET A 1 -9.65 -48.76 -20.23
CA MET A 1 -9.76 -48.22 -21.60
C MET A 1 -11.19 -48.05 -22.06
N GLU A 2 -12.07 -49.05 -21.86
CA GLU A 2 -13.50 -49.01 -22.24
C GLU A 2 -14.22 -47.72 -21.81
N PHE A 3 -14.00 -47.26 -20.58
CA PHE A 3 -14.56 -46.01 -20.05
C PHE A 3 -14.35 -44.78 -20.95
N ILE A 4 -13.10 -44.49 -21.33
CA ILE A 4 -12.77 -43.30 -22.13
C ILE A 4 -13.41 -43.40 -23.53
N THR A 5 -13.35 -44.59 -24.13
CA THR A 5 -13.94 -44.83 -25.44
C THR A 5 -15.46 -44.68 -25.42
N GLU A 6 -16.13 -45.17 -24.38
CA GLU A 6 -17.58 -45.03 -24.19
C GLU A 6 -17.99 -43.56 -24.02
N ILE A 7 -17.34 -42.82 -23.13
CA ILE A 7 -17.66 -41.41 -22.89
C ILE A 7 -17.41 -40.57 -24.15
N ASN A 8 -16.31 -40.79 -24.86
CA ASN A 8 -16.04 -40.08 -26.11
C ASN A 8 -17.06 -40.40 -27.21
N ALA A 9 -17.55 -41.66 -27.29
CA ALA A 9 -18.63 -42.02 -28.20
C ALA A 9 -19.94 -41.34 -27.81
N ALA A 10 -20.25 -41.29 -26.51
CA ALA A 10 -21.43 -40.58 -26.00
C ALA A 10 -21.36 -39.07 -26.29
N ILE A 11 -20.21 -38.42 -26.11
CA ILE A 11 -20.03 -37.00 -26.46
C ILE A 11 -20.26 -36.77 -27.97
N LYS A 12 -19.73 -37.65 -28.83
CA LYS A 12 -19.94 -37.58 -30.30
C LYS A 12 -21.40 -37.75 -30.71
N SER A 13 -22.23 -38.38 -29.88
CA SER A 13 -23.68 -38.52 -30.13
C SER A 13 -24.48 -37.25 -29.84
N GLY A 14 -23.83 -36.17 -29.39
CA GLY A 14 -24.47 -34.91 -29.02
C GLY A 14 -25.01 -34.92 -27.59
N LEU A 15 -25.55 -33.78 -27.14
CA LEU A 15 -25.94 -33.58 -25.75
C LEU A 15 -27.11 -34.49 -25.32
N GLU A 16 -28.12 -34.66 -26.18
CA GLU A 16 -29.26 -35.54 -25.92
C GLU A 16 -28.83 -37.01 -25.84
N GLY A 17 -28.01 -37.45 -26.79
CA GLY A 17 -27.47 -38.82 -26.82
C GLY A 17 -26.59 -39.11 -25.59
N PHE A 18 -25.77 -38.15 -25.19
CA PHE A 18 -25.00 -38.24 -23.95
C PHE A 18 -25.89 -38.33 -22.71
N ASN A 19 -26.94 -37.50 -22.61
CA ASN A 19 -27.86 -37.56 -21.46
C ASN A 19 -28.54 -38.94 -21.35
N LEU A 20 -29.03 -39.49 -22.48
CA LEU A 20 -29.61 -40.83 -22.53
C LEU A 20 -28.60 -41.92 -22.12
N PHE A 21 -27.36 -41.83 -22.60
CA PHE A 21 -26.29 -42.75 -22.22
C PHE A 21 -26.04 -42.73 -20.70
N ILE A 22 -25.94 -41.54 -20.10
CA ILE A 22 -25.75 -41.40 -18.65
C ILE A 22 -26.94 -41.97 -17.87
N GLU A 23 -28.18 -41.73 -18.31
CA GLU A 23 -29.38 -42.28 -17.68
C GLU A 23 -29.39 -43.82 -17.71
N GLN A 24 -29.00 -44.42 -18.83
CA GLN A 24 -28.89 -45.87 -18.94
C GLN A 24 -27.82 -46.45 -18.02
N LYS A 25 -26.63 -45.81 -17.94
CA LYS A 25 -25.57 -46.25 -17.03
C LYS A 25 -26.01 -46.15 -15.56
N LEU A 26 -26.70 -45.08 -15.18
CA LEU A 26 -27.21 -44.88 -13.81
C LEU A 26 -28.30 -45.89 -13.41
N GLN A 27 -29.06 -46.45 -14.36
CA GLN A 27 -30.02 -47.54 -14.08
C GLN A 27 -29.31 -48.85 -13.73
N ILE A 28 -28.11 -49.07 -14.28
CA ILE A 28 -27.32 -50.28 -14.05
C ILE A 28 -26.46 -50.11 -12.80
N GLU A 29 -25.77 -48.98 -12.67
CA GLU A 29 -24.81 -48.68 -11.62
C GLU A 29 -25.09 -47.28 -11.06
N THR A 30 -25.68 -47.23 -9.86
CA THR A 30 -26.20 -45.97 -9.29
C THR A 30 -25.13 -44.93 -8.95
N ASP A 31 -23.88 -45.37 -8.77
CA ASP A 31 -22.70 -44.57 -8.43
C ASP A 31 -21.77 -44.34 -9.64
N TYR A 32 -22.22 -44.69 -10.87
CA TYR A 32 -21.42 -44.60 -12.09
C TYR A 32 -20.71 -43.25 -12.29
N LEU A 33 -21.37 -42.13 -11.95
CA LEU A 33 -20.81 -40.78 -12.10
C LEU A 33 -19.81 -40.39 -11.00
N GLU A 34 -19.87 -41.06 -9.85
CA GLU A 34 -19.12 -40.75 -8.63
C GLU A 34 -17.93 -41.69 -8.43
N ARG A 35 -17.97 -42.85 -9.08
CA ARG A 35 -16.88 -43.81 -9.11
C ARG A 35 -15.66 -43.26 -9.87
N PRO A 36 -14.43 -43.42 -9.34
CA PRO A 36 -13.21 -43.15 -10.08
C PRO A 36 -12.90 -44.27 -11.11
N TYR A 37 -12.47 -43.87 -12.30
CA TYR A 37 -12.01 -44.76 -13.37
C TYR A 37 -10.52 -44.55 -13.65
N TRP A 38 -9.80 -45.64 -13.90
CA TRP A 38 -8.38 -45.60 -14.23
C TRP A 38 -8.15 -45.20 -15.68
N THR A 39 -7.26 -44.23 -15.87
CA THR A 39 -6.70 -43.84 -17.17
C THR A 39 -5.41 -44.58 -17.48
N GLU A 40 -4.95 -44.54 -18.72
CA GLU A 40 -3.68 -45.17 -19.15
C GLU A 40 -2.45 -44.64 -18.39
N GLY A 41 -2.51 -43.40 -17.89
CA GLY A 41 -1.46 -42.79 -17.09
C GLY A 41 -1.50 -43.16 -15.60
N GLY A 42 -2.36 -44.08 -15.17
CA GLY A 42 -2.52 -44.44 -13.76
C GLY A 42 -3.25 -43.39 -12.91
N VAL A 43 -3.83 -42.35 -13.53
CA VAL A 43 -4.64 -41.35 -12.85
C VAL A 43 -6.08 -41.83 -12.75
N GLN A 44 -6.70 -41.64 -11.59
CA GLN A 44 -8.12 -41.92 -11.36
C GLN A 44 -8.97 -40.67 -11.63
N LEU A 45 -10.03 -40.80 -12.43
CA LEU A 45 -10.92 -39.69 -12.76
C LEU A 45 -12.38 -40.16 -12.73
N THR A 46 -13.27 -39.32 -12.22
CA THR A 46 -14.71 -39.47 -12.45
C THR A 46 -15.08 -39.04 -13.87
N VAL A 47 -16.34 -39.27 -14.28
CA VAL A 47 -16.89 -38.72 -15.53
C VAL A 47 -16.74 -37.20 -15.56
N LEU A 48 -17.05 -36.53 -14.46
CA LEU A 48 -16.96 -35.08 -14.34
C LEU A 48 -15.50 -34.60 -14.49
N ASN A 49 -14.56 -35.24 -13.80
CA ASN A 49 -13.14 -34.88 -13.90
C ASN A 49 -12.58 -35.08 -15.31
N TYR A 50 -13.01 -36.13 -16.00
CA TYR A 50 -12.63 -36.38 -17.38
C TYR A 50 -13.17 -35.28 -18.32
N LEU A 51 -14.46 -34.91 -18.20
CA LEU A 51 -15.04 -33.82 -18.99
C LEU A 51 -14.33 -32.49 -18.71
N ILE A 52 -14.04 -32.19 -17.43
CA ILE A 52 -13.28 -31.00 -17.05
C ILE A 52 -11.89 -31.04 -17.67
N GLN A 53 -11.21 -32.19 -17.72
CA GLN A 53 -9.89 -32.31 -18.34
C GLN A 53 -9.93 -32.03 -19.85
N GLN A 54 -10.95 -32.55 -20.56
CA GLN A 54 -11.09 -32.41 -22.02
C GLN A 54 -11.68 -31.08 -22.48
N HIS A 55 -12.28 -30.30 -21.58
CA HIS A 55 -12.88 -29.01 -21.93
C HIS A 55 -11.81 -27.98 -22.35
N GLU A 56 -11.93 -27.40 -23.54
CA GLU A 56 -11.04 -26.33 -23.99
C GLU A 56 -11.75 -24.98 -24.00
N GLU A 57 -11.20 -24.00 -23.26
CA GLU A 57 -11.72 -22.64 -23.29
C GLU A 57 -11.27 -21.93 -24.58
N ARG A 58 -12.21 -21.33 -25.32
CA ARG A 58 -11.88 -20.52 -26.51
C ARG A 58 -10.88 -19.40 -26.14
N ASN A 59 -9.65 -19.51 -26.65
CA ASN A 59 -8.68 -18.42 -26.67
C ASN A 59 -9.13 -17.38 -27.71
N LYS A 60 -9.09 -16.09 -27.36
CA LYS A 60 -9.39 -14.97 -28.28
C LYS A 60 -8.28 -14.76 -29.32
N ASN A 61 -7.81 -15.81 -30.01
CA ASN A 61 -6.96 -15.68 -31.19
C ASN A 61 -7.82 -15.84 -32.45
N PRO A 62 -8.01 -14.78 -33.26
CA PRO A 62 -9.03 -14.74 -34.31
C PRO A 62 -8.61 -15.42 -35.63
N VAL A 63 -7.70 -16.41 -35.62
CA VAL A 63 -7.09 -16.95 -36.86
C VAL A 63 -7.25 -18.48 -37.03
N HIS A 64 -7.72 -19.20 -36.01
CA HIS A 64 -8.03 -20.63 -36.15
C HIS A 64 -9.39 -20.94 -35.53
N GLU A 65 -10.45 -20.78 -36.33
CA GLU A 65 -11.77 -21.32 -36.06
C GLU A 65 -11.77 -22.82 -36.42
N GLU A 66 -12.21 -23.67 -35.49
CA GLU A 66 -13.25 -24.72 -35.71
C GLU A 66 -13.26 -25.86 -34.67
N ASN A 67 -12.23 -26.06 -33.83
CA ASN A 67 -12.18 -27.24 -32.94
C ASN A 67 -12.05 -26.94 -31.43
N SER A 68 -12.85 -26.02 -30.88
CA SER A 68 -12.98 -25.89 -29.42
C SER A 68 -14.01 -26.90 -28.90
N SER A 69 -13.57 -27.89 -28.12
CA SER A 69 -14.44 -28.83 -27.38
C SER A 69 -15.10 -28.11 -26.20
N ASP A 70 -16.11 -27.29 -26.49
CA ASP A 70 -16.99 -26.76 -25.46
C ASP A 70 -17.80 -27.91 -24.87
N LEU A 71 -17.55 -28.22 -23.60
CA LEU A 71 -18.15 -29.33 -22.88
C LEU A 71 -19.04 -28.86 -21.73
N ILE A 72 -19.34 -27.56 -21.63
CA ILE A 72 -20.13 -26.99 -20.53
C ILE A 72 -21.48 -27.68 -20.39
N GLY A 73 -22.21 -27.86 -21.51
CA GLY A 73 -23.51 -28.56 -21.48
C GLY A 73 -23.42 -30.00 -20.97
N PHE A 74 -22.37 -30.74 -21.36
CA PHE A 74 -22.14 -32.11 -20.90
C PHE A 74 -21.78 -32.15 -19.41
N ILE A 75 -20.97 -31.19 -18.95
CA ILE A 75 -20.64 -31.00 -17.54
C ILE A 75 -21.90 -30.72 -16.72
N ASP A 76 -22.80 -29.87 -17.21
CA ASP A 76 -24.07 -29.55 -16.53
C ASP A 76 -25.00 -30.75 -16.43
N VAL A 77 -25.07 -31.60 -17.47
CA VAL A 77 -25.81 -32.86 -17.42
C VAL A 77 -25.29 -33.74 -16.28
N VAL A 78 -23.97 -33.93 -16.18
CA VAL A 78 -23.37 -34.72 -15.09
C VAL A 78 -23.65 -34.09 -13.74
N LEU A 79 -23.45 -32.78 -13.59
CA LEU A 79 -23.68 -32.04 -12.33
C LEU A 79 -25.14 -32.08 -11.87
N SER A 80 -26.10 -32.20 -12.80
CA SER A 80 -27.53 -32.32 -12.47
C SER A 80 -27.91 -33.71 -11.92
N LYS A 81 -27.07 -34.72 -12.13
CA LYS A 81 -27.35 -36.13 -11.81
C LYS A 81 -26.46 -36.72 -10.71
N VAL A 82 -25.34 -36.10 -10.36
CA VAL A 82 -24.50 -36.50 -9.22
C VAL A 82 -25.13 -36.11 -7.88
N ARG A 83 -24.88 -36.91 -6.85
CA ARG A 83 -25.31 -36.65 -5.47
C ARG A 83 -24.27 -35.79 -4.74
N ASP A 84 -22.98 -36.14 -4.85
CA ASP A 84 -21.87 -35.33 -4.32
C ASP A 84 -21.03 -34.73 -5.45
N LYS A 85 -21.23 -33.43 -5.68
CA LYS A 85 -20.49 -32.64 -6.68
C LYS A 85 -19.01 -32.48 -6.35
N ASN A 86 -18.58 -32.80 -5.13
CA ASN A 86 -17.21 -32.59 -4.68
C ASN A 86 -16.32 -33.82 -4.84
N ILE A 87 -16.84 -34.95 -5.33
CA ILE A 87 -16.03 -36.15 -5.56
C ILE A 87 -15.02 -35.89 -6.68
N GLY A 88 -13.76 -36.22 -6.43
CA GLY A 88 -12.64 -35.91 -7.33
C GLY A 88 -12.30 -34.41 -7.39
N SER A 89 -12.83 -33.59 -6.48
CA SER A 89 -12.50 -32.16 -6.36
C SER A 89 -12.53 -31.38 -7.70
N PRO A 90 -13.62 -31.47 -8.49
CA PRO A 90 -13.69 -30.93 -9.85
C PRO A 90 -13.44 -29.42 -9.94
N LEU A 91 -13.91 -28.65 -8.94
CA LEU A 91 -13.63 -27.22 -8.87
C LEU A 91 -12.13 -26.92 -8.66
N HIS A 92 -11.43 -27.74 -7.86
CA HIS A 92 -9.97 -27.62 -7.70
C HIS A 92 -9.27 -27.91 -9.03
N GLN A 93 -9.66 -28.98 -9.74
CA GLN A 93 -9.11 -29.33 -11.04
C GLN A 93 -9.30 -28.21 -12.07
N ALA A 94 -10.50 -27.61 -12.14
CA ALA A 94 -10.77 -26.51 -13.08
C ALA A 94 -9.85 -25.31 -12.81
N ILE A 95 -9.67 -24.93 -11.53
CA ILE A 95 -8.78 -23.83 -11.14
C ILE A 95 -7.31 -24.18 -11.40
N ALA A 96 -6.86 -25.37 -11.00
CA ALA A 96 -5.48 -25.82 -11.20
C ALA A 96 -5.11 -25.92 -12.69
N ALA A 97 -6.05 -26.29 -13.55
CA ALA A 97 -5.91 -26.29 -15.00
C ALA A 97 -6.08 -24.90 -15.65
N ASN A 98 -6.25 -23.84 -14.85
CA ASN A 98 -6.46 -22.45 -15.29
C ASN A 98 -7.67 -22.28 -16.23
N LYS A 99 -8.72 -23.11 -16.05
CA LYS A 99 -9.99 -23.02 -16.78
C LYS A 99 -10.92 -22.04 -16.07
N ILE A 100 -10.62 -20.75 -16.22
CA ILE A 100 -11.23 -19.66 -15.47
C ILE A 100 -12.72 -19.51 -15.76
N LYS A 101 -13.13 -19.56 -17.04
CA LYS A 101 -14.55 -19.46 -17.42
C LYS A 101 -15.33 -20.64 -16.87
N LEU A 102 -14.76 -21.84 -16.95
CA LEU A 102 -15.36 -23.03 -16.38
C LEU A 102 -15.46 -22.91 -14.86
N ALA A 103 -14.43 -22.43 -14.16
CA ALA A 103 -14.46 -22.23 -12.71
C ALA A 103 -15.57 -21.24 -12.29
N PHE A 104 -15.77 -20.15 -13.05
CA PHE A 104 -16.91 -19.24 -12.82
C PHE A 104 -18.26 -19.93 -13.02
N HIS A 105 -18.41 -20.67 -14.13
CA HIS A 105 -19.64 -21.40 -14.44
C HIS A 105 -19.99 -22.42 -13.33
N LEU A 106 -18.97 -23.15 -12.85
CA LEU A 106 -19.11 -24.10 -11.74
C LEU A 106 -19.58 -23.39 -10.46
N LEU A 107 -18.96 -22.25 -10.10
CA LEU A 107 -19.32 -21.48 -8.90
C LEU A 107 -20.68 -20.77 -8.99
N GLU A 108 -21.20 -20.52 -10.19
CA GLU A 108 -22.46 -19.79 -10.40
C GLU A 108 -23.69 -20.68 -10.29
N ASN A 109 -23.60 -21.88 -10.85
CA ASN A 109 -24.77 -22.73 -11.06
C ASN A 109 -24.83 -23.90 -10.06
N ASN A 110 -23.88 -24.01 -9.13
CA ASN A 110 -23.75 -25.16 -8.26
C ASN A 110 -23.30 -24.79 -6.85
N VAL A 111 -23.61 -25.67 -5.90
CA VAL A 111 -23.12 -25.60 -4.52
C VAL A 111 -21.97 -26.59 -4.38
N PHE A 112 -20.76 -26.05 -4.20
CA PHE A 112 -19.55 -26.81 -3.87
C PHE A 112 -19.15 -26.54 -2.42
N ASP A 113 -18.56 -27.54 -1.76
CA ASP A 113 -17.88 -27.33 -0.49
C ASP A 113 -16.52 -26.68 -0.75
N VAL A 114 -16.45 -25.36 -0.53
CA VAL A 114 -15.26 -24.55 -0.76
C VAL A 114 -14.13 -24.80 0.24
N ASN A 115 -14.39 -25.56 1.31
CA ASN A 115 -13.39 -25.93 2.32
C ASN A 115 -12.81 -27.33 2.10
N LYS A 116 -13.38 -28.12 1.18
CA LYS A 116 -12.78 -29.39 0.77
C LYS A 116 -11.38 -29.13 0.20
N ARG A 117 -10.49 -30.09 0.37
CA ARG A 117 -9.13 -30.06 -0.19
C ARG A 117 -9.03 -31.00 -1.37
N ASP A 118 -8.11 -30.71 -2.29
CA ASP A 118 -7.74 -31.64 -3.35
C ASP A 118 -6.85 -32.79 -2.85
N GLU A 119 -6.42 -33.65 -3.77
CA GLU A 119 -5.60 -34.83 -3.48
C GLU A 119 -4.21 -34.46 -2.93
N GLU A 120 -3.71 -33.26 -3.29
CA GLU A 120 -2.48 -32.68 -2.72
C GLU A 120 -2.74 -31.90 -1.41
N ALA A 121 -3.93 -32.03 -0.82
CA ALA A 121 -4.35 -31.35 0.39
C ALA A 121 -4.34 -29.81 0.31
N ARG A 122 -4.48 -29.24 -0.90
CA ARG A 122 -4.56 -27.80 -1.15
C ARG A 122 -6.00 -27.32 -1.05
N THR A 123 -6.17 -26.10 -0.55
CA THR A 123 -7.47 -25.41 -0.54
C THR A 123 -7.71 -24.69 -1.87
N LEU A 124 -8.96 -24.35 -2.17
CA LEU A 124 -9.29 -23.50 -3.33
C LEU A 124 -8.54 -22.16 -3.31
N LEU A 125 -8.43 -21.52 -2.14
CA LEU A 125 -7.69 -20.27 -1.99
C LEU A 125 -6.20 -20.47 -2.33
N SER A 126 -5.63 -21.61 -1.96
CA SER A 126 -4.23 -21.91 -2.28
C SER A 126 -3.99 -22.08 -3.78
N LEU A 127 -4.97 -22.62 -4.51
CA LEU A 127 -4.91 -22.79 -5.97
C LEU A 127 -5.17 -21.50 -6.74
N VAL A 128 -6.09 -20.64 -6.28
CA VAL A 128 -6.48 -19.43 -7.03
C VAL A 128 -5.45 -18.29 -6.91
N LEU A 129 -4.71 -18.22 -5.80
CA LEU A 129 -3.76 -17.14 -5.55
C LEU A 129 -2.63 -17.05 -6.59
N PRO A 130 -1.96 -18.17 -6.99
CA PRO A 130 -0.95 -18.16 -8.04
C PRO A 130 -1.46 -17.66 -9.40
N ILE A 131 -2.75 -17.84 -9.70
CA ILE A 131 -3.38 -17.39 -10.94
C ILE A 131 -3.46 -15.87 -11.02
N ARG A 132 -3.49 -15.18 -9.86
CA ARG A 132 -3.62 -13.71 -9.73
C ARG A 132 -4.86 -13.15 -10.43
N ASN A 133 -5.90 -13.95 -10.63
CA ASN A 133 -7.18 -13.49 -11.15
C ASN A 133 -8.05 -12.94 -10.00
N ARG A 134 -8.08 -11.61 -9.86
CA ARG A 134 -8.85 -10.92 -8.82
C ARG A 134 -10.34 -11.29 -8.83
N GLN A 135 -10.94 -11.41 -10.00
CA GLN A 135 -12.38 -11.67 -10.12
C GLN A 135 -12.73 -13.08 -9.64
N LEU A 136 -11.90 -14.07 -9.98
CA LEU A 136 -12.10 -15.45 -9.53
C LEU A 136 -11.88 -15.57 -8.02
N LEU A 137 -10.84 -14.91 -7.49
CA LEU A 137 -10.62 -14.82 -6.05
C LEU A 137 -11.83 -14.22 -5.32
N LEU A 138 -12.37 -13.10 -5.80
CA LEU A 138 -13.56 -12.47 -5.22
C LEU A 138 -14.78 -13.40 -5.25
N LYS A 139 -14.97 -14.15 -6.35
CA LYS A 139 -16.06 -15.12 -6.47
C LYS A 139 -15.91 -16.24 -5.43
N ILE A 140 -14.71 -16.78 -5.27
CA ILE A 140 -14.44 -17.82 -4.25
C ILE A 140 -14.65 -17.26 -2.84
N LEU A 141 -14.16 -16.06 -2.54
CA LEU A 141 -14.34 -15.42 -1.22
C LEU A 141 -15.81 -15.14 -0.91
N ALA A 142 -16.63 -14.81 -1.91
CA ALA A 142 -18.07 -14.64 -1.74
C ALA A 142 -18.78 -15.94 -1.28
N CYS A 143 -18.20 -17.10 -1.56
CA CYS A 143 -18.65 -18.40 -1.05
C CYS A 143 -18.21 -18.68 0.40
N LYS A 144 -17.53 -17.74 1.06
CA LYS A 144 -17.09 -17.80 2.47
C LYS A 144 -16.25 -19.03 2.85
N PRO A 145 -15.15 -19.32 2.13
CA PRO A 145 -14.18 -20.33 2.55
C PRO A 145 -13.50 -19.91 3.86
N ASP A 146 -12.89 -20.88 4.56
CA ASP A 146 -11.96 -20.60 5.65
C ASP A 146 -10.70 -19.92 5.09
N VAL A 147 -10.63 -18.59 5.22
CA VAL A 147 -9.53 -17.75 4.76
C VAL A 147 -8.22 -17.98 5.53
N ASN A 148 -8.27 -18.72 6.63
CA ASN A 148 -7.13 -19.04 7.49
C ASN A 148 -6.69 -20.52 7.36
N ALA A 149 -7.34 -21.31 6.49
CA ALA A 149 -6.98 -22.71 6.27
C ALA A 149 -5.61 -22.84 5.57
N ALA A 150 -4.60 -23.28 6.33
CA ALA A 150 -3.24 -23.42 5.82
C ALA A 150 -3.07 -24.60 4.84
N THR A 151 -2.22 -24.42 3.83
CA THR A 151 -1.79 -25.45 2.87
C THR A 151 -0.27 -25.63 2.96
N ARG A 152 0.21 -26.87 2.84
CA ARG A 152 1.65 -27.18 2.87
C ARG A 152 2.20 -27.12 1.45
N LEU A 153 2.77 -25.98 1.08
CA LEU A 153 3.14 -25.67 -0.31
C LEU A 153 4.59 -26.01 -0.68
N THR A 154 5.49 -26.00 0.30
CA THR A 154 6.92 -26.21 0.10
C THR A 154 7.31 -27.66 0.31
N GLU A 155 8.49 -28.07 -0.18
CA GLU A 155 9.07 -29.39 0.12
C GLU A 155 9.23 -29.59 1.64
N GLU A 156 9.60 -28.52 2.34
CA GLU A 156 9.69 -28.43 3.80
C GLU A 156 8.32 -28.55 4.50
N ARG A 157 7.23 -28.58 3.73
CA ARG A 157 5.85 -28.75 4.20
C ARG A 157 5.43 -27.69 5.24
N ILE A 158 5.95 -26.47 5.10
CA ILE A 158 5.59 -25.33 5.95
C ILE A 158 4.11 -25.01 5.72
N PRO A 159 3.28 -24.92 6.78
CA PRO A 159 1.88 -24.55 6.65
C PRO A 159 1.75 -23.06 6.29
N PHE A 160 1.36 -22.79 5.04
CA PHE A 160 1.09 -21.46 4.52
C PHE A 160 -0.42 -21.18 4.53
N GLN A 161 -0.86 -20.22 5.34
CA GLN A 161 -2.19 -19.64 5.17
C GLN A 161 -2.29 -18.84 3.86
N PRO A 162 -3.50 -18.65 3.31
CA PRO A 162 -3.72 -17.86 2.10
C PRO A 162 -3.05 -16.49 2.12
N LEU A 163 -3.08 -15.78 3.26
CA LEU A 163 -2.45 -14.47 3.39
C LEU A 163 -0.92 -14.54 3.19
N HIS A 164 -0.25 -15.51 3.83
CA HIS A 164 1.19 -15.74 3.63
C HIS A 164 1.54 -16.02 2.17
N GLN A 165 0.71 -16.82 1.49
CA GLN A 165 0.93 -17.14 0.07
C GLN A 165 0.73 -15.92 -0.83
N ALA A 166 -0.30 -15.10 -0.57
CA ALA A 166 -0.55 -13.85 -1.29
C ALA A 166 0.62 -12.86 -1.13
N ILE A 167 1.22 -12.79 0.07
CA ILE A 167 2.41 -11.97 0.36
C ILE A 167 3.62 -12.49 -0.41
N ALA A 168 3.90 -13.79 -0.36
CA ALA A 168 5.04 -14.38 -1.08
C ALA A 168 4.94 -14.18 -2.61
N LEU A 169 3.72 -14.13 -3.14
CA LEU A 169 3.44 -13.81 -4.53
C LEU A 169 3.51 -12.30 -4.85
N ASP A 170 3.67 -11.41 -3.87
CA ASP A 170 3.52 -9.95 -4.01
C ASP A 170 2.16 -9.54 -4.62
N PHE A 171 1.11 -10.31 -4.31
CA PHE A 171 -0.21 -10.09 -4.89
C PHE A 171 -1.05 -9.17 -4.01
N ALA A 172 -0.84 -7.85 -4.16
CA ALA A 172 -1.53 -6.82 -3.35
C ALA A 172 -3.06 -6.96 -3.35
N SER A 173 -3.71 -7.18 -4.50
CA SER A 173 -5.15 -7.42 -4.53
C SER A 173 -5.55 -8.69 -3.79
N GLY A 174 -4.71 -9.73 -3.77
CA GLY A 174 -4.93 -10.92 -2.96
C GLY A 174 -4.92 -10.62 -1.47
N VAL A 175 -3.88 -9.89 -1.02
CA VAL A 175 -3.75 -9.41 0.37
C VAL A 175 -4.99 -8.61 0.79
N ILE A 176 -5.36 -7.58 0.01
CA ILE A 176 -6.52 -6.72 0.30
C ILE A 176 -7.79 -7.55 0.49
N ASN A 177 -8.10 -8.43 -0.45
CA ASN A 177 -9.36 -9.18 -0.40
C ASN A 177 -9.36 -10.25 0.70
N LEU A 178 -8.22 -10.84 1.03
CA LEU A 178 -8.10 -11.78 2.15
C LEU A 178 -8.25 -11.08 3.50
N VAL A 179 -7.58 -9.93 3.70
CA VAL A 179 -7.69 -9.14 4.95
C VAL A 179 -9.14 -8.70 5.17
N ARG A 180 -9.79 -8.16 4.13
CA ARG A 180 -11.22 -7.79 4.18
C ARG A 180 -12.16 -8.96 4.44
N SER A 181 -11.72 -10.18 4.15
CA SER A 181 -12.47 -11.41 4.42
C SER A 181 -12.14 -12.04 5.78
N GLY A 182 -11.34 -11.37 6.62
CA GLY A 182 -11.03 -11.83 7.98
C GLY A 182 -9.76 -12.69 8.11
N ALA A 183 -8.81 -12.56 7.18
CA ALA A 183 -7.51 -13.22 7.34
C ALA A 183 -6.75 -12.67 8.56
N ASP A 184 -6.06 -13.55 9.30
CA ASP A 184 -5.25 -13.17 10.45
C ASP A 184 -3.94 -12.49 10.00
N VAL A 185 -3.84 -11.18 10.28
CA VAL A 185 -2.70 -10.34 9.90
C VAL A 185 -1.53 -10.39 10.89
N ALA A 186 -1.63 -11.20 11.95
CA ALA A 186 -0.64 -11.29 13.03
C ALA A 186 -0.06 -12.70 13.23
N ASN A 187 -0.64 -13.72 12.58
CA ASN A 187 -0.21 -15.11 12.72
C ASN A 187 1.14 -15.35 12.04
N PRO A 188 2.18 -15.83 12.74
CA PRO A 188 3.49 -16.05 12.12
C PRO A 188 3.58 -17.33 11.29
N VAL A 189 4.48 -17.34 10.29
CA VAL A 189 4.76 -18.47 9.41
C VAL A 189 6.23 -18.91 9.48
N GLY A 190 6.48 -20.18 9.14
CA GLY A 190 7.82 -20.74 9.00
C GLY A 190 8.58 -20.91 10.31
N GLU A 191 9.84 -21.33 10.18
CA GLU A 191 10.74 -21.54 11.31
C GLU A 191 11.17 -20.22 11.96
N LEU A 192 11.35 -19.19 11.13
CA LEU A 192 11.66 -17.83 11.58
C LEU A 192 10.51 -17.20 12.35
N LYS A 193 9.29 -17.73 12.29
CA LYS A 193 8.11 -17.11 12.91
C LYS A 193 7.87 -15.68 12.40
N ASP A 194 8.01 -15.47 11.10
CA ASP A 194 7.73 -14.19 10.48
C ASP A 194 6.22 -13.92 10.53
N THR A 195 5.80 -12.81 11.15
CA THR A 195 4.45 -12.26 10.97
C THR A 195 4.23 -11.87 9.51
N PRO A 196 2.98 -11.65 9.04
CA PRO A 196 2.73 -11.22 7.67
C PRO A 196 3.53 -9.97 7.24
N VAL A 197 3.68 -8.98 8.13
CA VAL A 197 4.50 -7.79 7.89
C VAL A 197 5.99 -8.14 7.78
N LEU A 198 6.50 -8.96 8.71
CA LEU A 198 7.88 -9.45 8.68
C LEU A 198 8.18 -10.26 7.40
N LEU A 199 7.26 -11.13 6.99
CA LEU A 199 7.38 -11.94 5.78
C LEU A 199 7.48 -11.05 4.54
N ALA A 200 6.63 -10.03 4.44
CA ALA A 200 6.67 -9.06 3.35
C ALA A 200 8.00 -8.29 3.33
N ALA A 201 8.47 -7.84 4.49
CA ALA A 201 9.76 -7.15 4.64
C ALA A 201 10.96 -8.04 4.26
N GLN A 202 11.04 -9.24 4.83
CA GLN A 202 12.12 -10.21 4.64
C GLN A 202 12.25 -10.64 3.16
N GLN A 203 11.11 -10.80 2.49
CA GLN A 203 11.05 -11.15 1.07
C GLN A 203 11.07 -9.94 0.12
N GLY A 204 11.06 -8.70 0.63
CA GLY A 204 11.02 -7.48 -0.18
C GLY A 204 9.75 -7.32 -1.01
N LYS A 205 8.60 -7.77 -0.50
CA LYS A 205 7.29 -7.76 -1.17
C LYS A 205 6.54 -6.47 -0.86
N ILE A 206 7.02 -5.38 -1.45
CA ILE A 206 6.62 -4.01 -1.07
C ILE A 206 5.14 -3.73 -1.38
N LYS A 207 4.60 -4.27 -2.47
CA LYS A 207 3.17 -4.09 -2.80
C LYS A 207 2.27 -4.84 -1.83
N ALA A 208 2.68 -6.03 -1.42
CA ALA A 208 1.98 -6.76 -0.36
C ALA A 208 2.11 -6.07 1.01
N LEU A 209 3.28 -5.50 1.33
CA LEU A 209 3.50 -4.72 2.54
C LEU A 209 2.60 -3.48 2.60
N GLU A 210 2.54 -2.69 1.52
CA GLU A 210 1.64 -1.54 1.42
C GLU A 210 0.18 -2.00 1.63
N ALA A 211 -0.27 -3.03 0.93
CA ALA A 211 -1.61 -3.57 1.08
C ALA A 211 -1.94 -4.01 2.53
N LEU A 212 -1.01 -4.63 3.25
CA LEU A 212 -1.19 -4.98 4.66
C LEU A 212 -1.35 -3.74 5.53
N LEU A 213 -0.48 -2.74 5.32
CA LEU A 213 -0.48 -1.50 6.09
C LEU A 213 -1.75 -0.68 5.84
N GLU A 214 -2.30 -0.67 4.62
CA GLU A 214 -3.53 0.06 4.30
C GLU A 214 -4.80 -0.59 4.85
N GLU A 215 -4.91 -1.92 4.74
CA GLU A 215 -6.16 -2.62 5.03
C GLU A 215 -6.31 -3.04 6.50
N SER A 216 -5.24 -2.91 7.30
CA SER A 216 -5.21 -3.39 8.68
C SER A 216 -4.96 -2.26 9.67
N PRO A 217 -5.67 -2.25 10.82
CA PRO A 217 -5.32 -1.38 11.94
C PRO A 217 -3.90 -1.68 12.43
N VAL A 218 -3.13 -0.64 12.74
CA VAL A 218 -1.71 -0.75 13.14
C VAL A 218 -1.54 -1.64 14.37
N GLU A 219 -2.50 -1.62 15.29
CA GLU A 219 -2.49 -2.39 16.54
C GLU A 219 -2.51 -3.91 16.29
N GLN A 220 -3.08 -4.35 15.16
CA GLN A 220 -3.16 -5.77 14.80
C GLN A 220 -1.89 -6.26 14.11
N LEU A 221 -1.17 -5.38 13.42
CA LEU A 221 -0.04 -5.75 12.56
C LEU A 221 1.23 -6.16 13.33
N LYS A 222 1.30 -5.86 14.64
CA LYS A 222 2.47 -6.14 15.50
C LYS A 222 3.78 -5.70 14.83
N LEU A 223 3.87 -4.42 14.44
CA LEU A 223 5.02 -3.88 13.69
C LEU A 223 6.37 -4.12 14.39
N GLU A 224 6.37 -4.16 15.72
CA GLU A 224 7.55 -4.41 16.55
C GLU A 224 7.84 -5.90 16.82
N ALA A 225 7.05 -6.81 16.25
CA ALA A 225 7.33 -8.24 16.36
C ALA A 225 8.72 -8.53 15.79
N ARG A 226 9.44 -9.42 16.47
CA ARG A 226 10.76 -9.89 16.05
C ARG A 226 10.67 -11.36 15.70
N ASN A 227 11.28 -11.73 14.59
CA ASN A 227 11.36 -13.11 14.15
C ASN A 227 12.41 -13.90 14.95
N LYS A 228 12.73 -15.12 14.54
CA LYS A 228 13.78 -15.98 15.12
C LYS A 228 15.07 -15.96 14.31
N ASN A 229 15.26 -14.94 13.46
CA ASN A 229 16.52 -14.73 12.78
C ASN A 229 17.52 -14.10 13.75
N PHE A 230 18.08 -14.91 14.64
CA PHE A 230 19.15 -14.49 15.52
C PHE A 230 20.40 -14.36 14.66
N GLY A 231 20.78 -13.13 14.30
CA GLY A 231 22.03 -12.84 13.60
C GLY A 231 23.27 -13.29 14.39
N GLU A 232 24.44 -12.82 13.99
CA GLU A 232 25.72 -13.21 14.62
C GLU A 232 25.75 -12.96 16.15
N ASP A 233 25.01 -11.95 16.62
CA ASP A 233 24.94 -11.54 18.03
C ASP A 233 24.07 -12.45 18.92
N LYS A 234 23.31 -13.40 18.34
CA LYS A 234 22.52 -14.46 19.00
C LYS A 234 21.49 -14.05 20.07
N GLN A 235 21.27 -12.76 20.34
CA GLN A 235 20.42 -12.30 21.46
C GLN A 235 19.03 -11.81 21.06
N THR A 236 18.85 -11.27 19.84
CA THR A 236 17.56 -10.73 19.39
C THR A 236 17.32 -11.04 17.91
N GLY A 237 16.10 -11.49 17.57
CA GLY A 237 15.71 -11.65 16.16
C GLY A 237 15.50 -10.32 15.45
N GLU A 238 15.04 -10.31 14.21
CA GLU A 238 14.89 -9.09 13.39
C GLU A 238 13.43 -8.60 13.39
N ASN A 239 13.22 -7.27 13.43
CA ASN A 239 11.92 -6.68 13.11
C ASN A 239 11.79 -6.35 11.61
N ALA A 240 10.62 -5.89 11.17
CA ALA A 240 10.34 -5.64 9.75
C ALA A 240 11.21 -4.52 9.15
N ILE A 241 11.47 -3.45 9.90
CA ILE A 241 12.33 -2.35 9.45
C ILE A 241 13.77 -2.84 9.28
N GLU A 242 14.30 -3.58 10.26
CA GLU A 242 15.65 -4.14 10.21
C GLU A 242 15.81 -5.12 9.03
N ALA A 243 14.80 -5.95 8.77
CA ALA A 243 14.80 -6.87 7.63
C ALA A 243 14.89 -6.10 6.28
N LEU A 244 14.11 -5.02 6.11
CA LEU A 244 14.20 -4.18 4.91
C LEU A 244 15.55 -3.45 4.82
N CYS A 245 16.04 -2.89 5.93
CA CYS A 245 17.33 -2.21 5.96
C CYS A 245 18.48 -3.15 5.60
N LYS A 246 18.49 -4.39 6.09
CA LYS A 246 19.48 -5.41 5.72
C LYS A 246 19.44 -5.75 4.23
N LYS A 247 18.26 -5.81 3.62
CA LYS A 247 18.15 -5.96 2.16
C LYS A 247 18.67 -4.72 1.42
N LEU A 248 18.40 -3.54 1.95
CA LEU A 248 18.88 -2.27 1.39
C LEU A 248 20.41 -2.14 1.46
N VAL A 249 21.08 -2.73 2.47
CA VAL A 249 22.56 -2.82 2.50
C VAL A 249 23.08 -3.53 1.25
N ASN A 250 22.43 -4.63 0.86
CA ASN A 250 22.81 -5.43 -0.31
C ASN A 250 22.39 -4.76 -1.63
N ASN A 251 21.27 -4.02 -1.62
CA ASN A 251 20.70 -3.36 -2.80
C ASN A 251 20.57 -1.84 -2.58
N ARG A 252 21.70 -1.14 -2.45
CA ARG A 252 21.75 0.26 -1.98
C ARG A 252 20.89 1.25 -2.77
N ASN A 253 20.55 0.99 -4.03
CA ASN A 253 19.77 1.92 -4.86
C ASN A 253 18.32 1.48 -5.07
N ASP A 254 17.87 0.47 -4.34
CA ASP A 254 16.50 -0.05 -4.43
C ASP A 254 15.52 0.91 -3.74
N LYS A 255 14.76 1.63 -4.56
CA LYS A 255 13.78 2.61 -4.10
C LYS A 255 12.57 1.94 -3.45
N ASP A 256 12.19 0.75 -3.91
CA ASP A 256 11.01 0.05 -3.38
C ASP A 256 11.29 -0.40 -1.94
N LEU A 257 12.50 -0.86 -1.64
CA LEU A 257 12.90 -1.20 -0.27
C LEU A 257 12.91 0.04 0.65
N LEU A 258 13.43 1.17 0.16
CA LEU A 258 13.42 2.43 0.92
C LEU A 258 12.00 2.94 1.13
N HIS A 259 11.12 2.80 0.13
CA HIS A 259 9.70 3.07 0.23
C HIS A 259 9.05 2.20 1.31
N GLY A 260 9.37 0.90 1.35
CA GLY A 260 8.97 -0.01 2.44
C GLY A 260 9.32 0.49 3.83
N VAL A 261 10.55 0.99 4.02
CA VAL A 261 11.00 1.58 5.29
C VAL A 261 10.22 2.86 5.60
N ALA A 262 10.02 3.73 4.61
CA ALA A 262 9.23 4.95 4.76
C ALA A 262 7.80 4.63 5.21
N MET A 263 7.14 3.66 4.58
CA MET A 263 5.79 3.22 4.95
C MET A 263 5.72 2.75 6.40
N LEU A 264 6.64 1.89 6.83
CA LEU A 264 6.67 1.38 8.21
C LEU A 264 6.88 2.52 9.23
N LEU A 265 7.82 3.43 8.97
CA LEU A 265 8.06 4.59 9.85
C LEU A 265 6.83 5.49 9.93
N CYS A 266 6.18 5.79 8.80
CA CYS A 266 4.94 6.57 8.73
C CYS A 266 3.79 5.90 9.51
N ARG A 267 3.73 4.57 9.51
CA ARG A 267 2.70 3.78 10.20
C ARG A 267 3.01 3.50 11.68
N GLY A 268 4.10 4.07 12.21
CA GLY A 268 4.39 4.00 13.64
C GLY A 268 5.46 2.99 14.04
N ALA A 269 6.05 2.25 13.11
CA ALA A 269 7.11 1.30 13.44
C ALA A 269 8.37 2.03 13.94
N GLU A 270 9.02 1.47 14.95
CA GLU A 270 10.25 2.04 15.51
C GLU A 270 11.44 1.83 14.55
N PRO A 271 12.35 2.82 14.45
CA PRO A 271 13.56 2.69 13.63
C PRO A 271 14.43 1.50 14.07
N PRO A 272 15.42 1.09 13.24
CA PRO A 272 16.33 0.00 13.61
C PRO A 272 17.00 0.27 14.96
N GLN A 273 17.22 -0.78 15.76
CA GLN A 273 18.03 -0.66 16.98
C GLN A 273 19.53 -0.63 16.69
N ASP A 274 19.92 -1.30 15.59
CA ASP A 274 21.29 -1.37 15.10
C ASP A 274 21.77 0.02 14.61
N GLU A 275 22.92 0.46 15.12
CA GLU A 275 23.49 1.77 14.82
C GLU A 275 23.97 1.87 13.36
N GLU A 276 24.48 0.79 12.77
CA GLU A 276 24.90 0.77 11.36
C GLU A 276 23.70 0.92 10.42
N LEU A 277 22.57 0.27 10.76
CA LEU A 277 21.32 0.42 10.01
C LEU A 277 20.74 1.84 10.18
N CYS A 278 20.86 2.45 11.35
CA CYS A 278 20.51 3.86 11.56
C CYS A 278 21.38 4.79 10.69
N GLN A 279 22.70 4.56 10.66
CA GLN A 279 23.62 5.34 9.82
C GLN A 279 23.33 5.16 8.33
N LEU A 280 22.95 3.96 7.88
CA LEU A 280 22.50 3.72 6.51
C LEU A 280 21.30 4.61 6.15
N LEU A 281 20.27 4.65 7.00
CA LEU A 281 19.09 5.48 6.78
C LEU A 281 19.42 6.98 6.83
N ALA A 282 20.26 7.41 7.77
CA ALA A 282 20.73 8.79 7.85
C ALA A 282 21.51 9.21 6.59
N GLY A 283 22.34 8.32 6.04
CA GLY A 283 23.03 8.53 4.75
C GLY A 283 22.08 8.63 3.55
N LYS A 284 20.85 8.11 3.68
CA LYS A 284 19.79 8.14 2.67
C LYS A 284 18.66 9.11 2.99
N ARG A 285 18.86 10.00 3.97
CA ARG A 285 17.82 10.86 4.52
C ARG A 285 17.03 11.64 3.46
N GLY A 286 17.71 12.19 2.45
CA GLY A 286 17.04 12.97 1.39
C GLY A 286 16.01 12.14 0.62
N ASP A 287 16.42 10.93 0.19
CA ASP A 287 15.53 10.00 -0.52
C ASP A 287 14.44 9.46 0.42
N LEU A 288 14.80 9.14 1.68
CA LEU A 288 13.84 8.66 2.68
C LEU A 288 12.73 9.69 2.95
N LEU A 289 13.09 10.97 3.14
CA LEU A 289 12.13 12.05 3.34
C LEU A 289 11.24 12.26 2.11
N LYS A 290 11.76 12.01 0.90
CA LYS A 290 10.96 12.06 -0.32
C LYS A 290 9.93 10.92 -0.35
N GLU A 291 10.33 9.69 -0.05
CA GLU A 291 9.40 8.56 0.00
C GLU A 291 8.34 8.72 1.10
N ILE A 292 8.71 9.31 2.25
CA ILE A 292 7.77 9.70 3.33
C ILE A 292 6.79 10.75 2.81
N ASP A 293 7.28 11.78 2.11
CA ASP A 293 6.45 12.84 1.54
C ASP A 293 5.44 12.29 0.53
N ASP A 294 5.91 11.43 -0.38
CA ASP A 294 5.10 10.78 -1.41
C ASP A 294 4.04 9.86 -0.77
N TYR A 295 4.40 9.08 0.26
CA TYR A 295 3.45 8.20 0.97
C TYR A 295 2.39 8.99 1.76
N MET A 296 2.78 10.10 2.39
CA MET A 296 1.87 10.93 3.19
C MET A 296 0.98 11.85 2.36
N ASP A 297 1.25 12.04 1.06
CA ASP A 297 0.46 12.93 0.20
C ASP A 297 -1.03 12.54 0.17
N THR A 298 -1.32 11.24 0.21
CA THR A 298 -2.68 10.69 0.25
C THR A 298 -3.16 10.35 1.68
N ARG A 299 -2.32 10.53 2.71
CA ARG A 299 -2.52 10.05 4.09
C ARG A 299 -2.24 11.13 5.15
N PRO A 300 -2.96 12.27 5.12
CA PRO A 300 -2.69 13.41 6.00
C PRO A 300 -2.91 13.11 7.51
N GLU A 301 -3.65 12.06 7.85
CA GLU A 301 -3.85 11.60 9.22
C GLU A 301 -2.56 11.10 9.88
N LEU A 302 -1.62 10.56 9.10
CA LEU A 302 -0.34 10.03 9.60
C LEU A 302 0.70 11.11 9.92
N VAL A 303 0.52 12.33 9.38
CA VAL A 303 1.49 13.43 9.49
C VAL A 303 1.77 13.82 10.94
N ASP A 304 0.73 14.13 11.74
CA ASP A 304 0.97 14.65 13.09
C ASP A 304 1.63 13.61 14.01
N PRO A 305 1.17 12.33 14.06
CA PRO A 305 1.85 11.29 14.82
C PRO A 305 3.31 11.10 14.41
N PHE A 306 3.60 11.10 13.10
CA PHE A 306 4.95 10.95 12.60
C PHE A 306 5.86 12.13 12.96
N VAL A 307 5.42 13.36 12.69
CA VAL A 307 6.21 14.57 12.98
C VAL A 307 6.45 14.72 14.49
N ASN A 308 5.46 14.41 15.32
CA ASN A 308 5.65 14.39 16.77
C ASN A 308 6.75 13.41 17.19
N ARG A 309 6.81 12.20 16.60
CA ARG A 309 7.88 11.23 16.86
C ARG A 309 9.25 11.72 16.40
N CYS A 310 9.32 12.40 15.25
CA CYS A 310 10.56 13.03 14.79
C CYS A 310 11.10 14.04 15.81
N HIS A 311 10.23 14.85 16.44
CA HIS A 311 10.61 15.88 17.41
C HIS A 311 10.94 15.34 18.82
N LEU A 312 10.85 14.03 19.07
CA LEU A 312 11.27 13.45 20.34
C LEU A 312 12.80 13.43 20.43
N ALA A 313 13.35 14.40 21.15
CA ALA A 313 14.78 14.47 21.44
C ALA A 313 15.26 13.16 22.08
N ASN A 314 16.43 12.68 21.63
CA ASN A 314 17.04 11.40 22.02
C ASN A 314 16.39 10.14 21.46
N SER A 315 15.41 10.25 20.54
CA SER A 315 14.94 9.08 19.78
C SER A 315 15.88 8.73 18.62
N ALA A 316 15.93 7.46 18.23
CA ALA A 316 16.69 7.05 17.05
C ALA A 316 16.11 7.69 15.76
N LEU A 317 14.80 7.91 15.70
CA LEU A 317 14.15 8.59 14.57
C LEU A 317 14.60 10.05 14.47
N TYR A 318 14.68 10.76 15.59
CA TYR A 318 15.24 12.11 15.66
C TYR A 318 16.67 12.13 15.10
N ASN A 319 17.51 11.17 15.49
CA ASN A 319 18.90 11.09 15.00
C ASN A 319 18.95 10.83 13.49
N ILE A 320 18.12 9.93 12.96
CA ILE A 320 18.05 9.64 11.53
C ILE A 320 17.63 10.89 10.74
N ILE A 321 16.63 11.64 11.23
CA ILE A 321 16.02 12.76 10.51
C ILE A 321 16.80 14.07 10.66
N TYR A 322 17.27 14.42 11.86
CA TYR A 322 17.85 15.74 12.13
C TYR A 322 19.36 15.74 12.32
N VAL A 323 19.93 14.65 12.85
CA VAL A 323 21.34 14.62 13.23
C VAL A 323 22.19 14.12 12.07
N ASP A 324 22.99 15.00 11.49
CA ASP A 324 23.89 14.68 10.38
C ASP A 324 25.34 14.68 10.86
N HIS A 325 25.96 13.50 10.93
CA HIS A 325 27.37 13.33 11.27
C HIS A 325 28.27 13.12 10.04
N SER A 326 27.73 13.28 8.82
CA SER A 326 28.53 13.13 7.60
C SER A 326 29.56 14.25 7.44
N TRP A 327 30.62 14.00 6.66
CA TRP A 327 31.55 15.03 6.19
C TRP A 327 30.84 16.18 5.45
N GLY A 328 29.65 15.94 4.89
CA GLY A 328 28.81 16.99 4.31
C GLY A 328 28.17 17.91 5.36
N SER A 329 28.00 17.45 6.60
CA SER A 329 27.49 18.24 7.73
C SER A 329 28.52 19.23 8.25
N THR A 330 29.78 18.80 8.40
CA THR A 330 30.88 19.67 8.80
C THR A 330 31.17 20.76 7.76
N LEU A 331 31.11 20.41 6.47
CA LEU A 331 31.16 21.40 5.38
C LEU A 331 29.97 22.37 5.42
N ARG A 332 28.76 21.87 5.70
CA ARG A 332 27.56 22.70 5.86
C ARG A 332 27.66 23.69 7.02
N GLN A 333 28.20 23.27 8.16
CA GLN A 333 28.49 24.15 9.29
C GLN A 333 29.54 25.21 8.95
N LEU A 334 30.61 24.83 8.26
CA LEU A 334 31.66 25.75 7.81
C LEU A 334 31.12 26.82 6.85
N PHE A 335 30.19 26.46 5.96
CA PHE A 335 29.57 27.37 5.00
C PHE A 335 28.24 27.98 5.45
N GLY A 336 27.79 27.74 6.69
CA GLY A 336 26.56 28.32 7.24
C GLY A 336 25.27 27.87 6.53
N ARG A 337 25.23 26.64 6.01
CA ARG A 337 24.10 26.05 5.28
C ARG A 337 23.47 24.90 6.06
N PRO A 338 22.44 25.15 6.89
CA PRO A 338 21.77 24.08 7.63
C PRO A 338 21.12 23.04 6.70
N SER A 339 20.81 21.85 7.24
CA SER A 339 20.08 20.80 6.51
C SER A 339 18.63 21.22 6.22
N ASP A 340 18.11 20.81 5.07
CA ASP A 340 16.71 21.04 4.71
C ASP A 340 15.72 20.01 5.28
N ALA A 341 16.20 19.04 6.05
CA ALA A 341 15.39 17.95 6.60
C ALA A 341 14.23 18.47 7.45
N ALA A 342 14.48 19.41 8.35
CA ALA A 342 13.43 20.02 9.15
C ALA A 342 12.41 20.78 8.31
N PHE A 343 12.86 21.51 7.28
CA PHE A 343 11.94 22.19 6.38
C PHE A 343 11.08 21.20 5.58
N ALA A 344 11.61 20.04 5.22
CA ALA A 344 10.82 18.98 4.57
C ALA A 344 9.76 18.41 5.53
N VAL A 345 10.14 18.11 6.78
CA VAL A 345 9.22 17.60 7.80
C VAL A 345 8.10 18.61 8.11
N GLU A 346 8.43 19.88 8.32
CA GLU A 346 7.43 20.92 8.60
C GLU A 346 6.53 21.24 7.39
N ARG A 347 7.02 20.97 6.17
CA ARG A 347 6.21 21.10 4.95
C ARG A 347 5.05 20.10 4.92
N LEU A 348 5.22 18.91 5.48
CA LEU A 348 4.15 17.91 5.62
C LEU A 348 2.97 18.50 6.41
N VAL A 349 3.29 19.17 7.53
CA VAL A 349 2.32 19.80 8.42
C VAL A 349 1.63 20.97 7.73
N THR A 350 2.39 21.89 7.12
CA THR A 350 1.77 23.02 6.42
C THR A 350 0.87 22.56 5.27
N ARG A 351 1.28 21.57 4.46
CA ARG A 351 0.44 20.99 3.40
C ARG A 351 -0.87 20.41 3.94
N LYS A 352 -0.82 19.64 5.02
CA LYS A 352 -2.01 19.08 5.68
C LYS A 352 -3.00 20.16 6.11
N TYR A 353 -2.52 21.20 6.80
CA TYR A 353 -3.38 22.21 7.38
C TYR A 353 -3.90 23.22 6.33
N SER A 354 -3.18 23.45 5.22
CA SER A 354 -3.65 24.27 4.11
C SER A 354 -4.83 23.62 3.36
N ARG A 355 -4.74 22.31 3.04
CA ARG A 355 -5.83 21.58 2.36
C ARG A 355 -7.15 21.59 3.13
N ARG A 356 -7.09 21.54 4.47
CA ARG A 356 -8.31 21.60 5.31
C ARG A 356 -8.98 22.96 5.28
N SER A 357 -8.23 24.04 5.08
CA SER A 357 -8.79 25.39 5.01
C SER A 357 -9.59 25.60 3.72
N GLU A 358 -9.14 25.02 2.59
CA GLU A 358 -9.80 25.12 1.28
C GLU A 358 -11.14 24.37 1.23
N GLY A 359 -11.29 23.27 1.97
CA GLY A 359 -12.55 22.51 2.07
C GLY A 359 -13.66 23.16 2.90
N SER A 360 -13.42 24.36 3.45
CA SER A 360 -14.35 25.06 4.37
C SER A 360 -14.86 26.43 3.88
N SER A 361 -14.50 26.86 2.67
CA SER A 361 -14.93 28.14 2.11
C SER A 361 -15.68 27.94 0.79
N GLU A 362 -17.01 27.94 0.84
CA GLU A 362 -17.80 28.44 -0.30
C GLU A 362 -17.49 29.93 -0.47
N GLY A 363 -16.77 30.28 -1.53
CA GLY A 363 -16.55 31.69 -1.88
C GLY A 363 -15.17 31.95 -2.49
N CYS A 364 -15.18 32.14 -3.81
CA CYS A 364 -14.08 32.61 -4.65
C CYS A 364 -13.22 33.73 -4.02
N LEU A 365 -11.89 33.63 -4.14
CA LEU A 365 -10.99 34.65 -4.73
C LEU A 365 -9.55 34.10 -4.72
N LEU A 366 -8.82 34.35 -5.80
CA LEU A 366 -7.42 33.95 -6.04
C LEU A 366 -6.51 34.26 -4.83
N PRO A 367 -5.64 33.34 -4.37
CA PRO A 367 -4.79 33.59 -3.22
C PRO A 367 -3.65 34.53 -3.64
N THR A 368 -3.84 35.83 -3.38
CA THR A 368 -2.70 36.74 -3.28
C THR A 368 -1.94 36.34 -2.02
N ALA A 369 -0.62 36.23 -2.10
CA ALA A 369 0.31 35.69 -1.09
C ALA A 369 0.40 36.53 0.23
N ALA A 370 -0.74 36.87 0.83
CA ALA A 370 -0.85 37.37 2.18
C ALA A 370 -1.32 36.21 3.07
N ALA A 371 -0.41 35.67 3.86
CA ALA A 371 -0.72 34.59 4.78
C ALA A 371 -1.83 35.03 5.75
N VAL A 372 -2.93 34.28 5.80
CA VAL A 372 -4.08 34.59 6.67
C VAL A 372 -3.59 34.69 8.12
N PRO A 373 -3.96 35.74 8.87
CA PRO A 373 -3.63 35.85 10.29
C PRO A 373 -4.19 34.66 11.06
N LEU A 374 -3.38 34.06 11.93
CA LEU A 374 -3.77 32.94 12.79
C LEU A 374 -4.51 33.47 14.03
N ARG A 375 -5.43 32.67 14.57
CA ARG A 375 -6.25 33.06 15.73
C ARG A 375 -5.52 32.83 17.06
N GLY A 376 -4.48 31.99 17.07
CA GLY A 376 -3.66 31.66 18.23
C GLY A 376 -4.17 30.47 19.04
N ASP A 377 -5.35 29.94 18.71
CA ASP A 377 -5.95 28.72 19.29
C ASP A 377 -5.64 27.45 18.47
N GLU A 378 -4.88 27.58 17.38
CA GLU A 378 -4.50 26.46 16.55
C GLU A 378 -3.55 25.47 17.26
N PRO A 379 -3.50 24.20 16.81
CA PRO A 379 -2.55 23.22 17.35
C PRO A 379 -1.11 23.75 17.32
N PRO A 380 -0.30 23.54 18.40
CA PRO A 380 1.09 24.00 18.46
C PRO A 380 1.93 23.55 17.26
N LEU A 381 1.67 22.35 16.73
CA LEU A 381 2.35 21.82 15.56
C LEU A 381 2.06 22.66 14.29
N LYS A 382 0.81 23.07 14.09
CA LYS A 382 0.42 23.95 12.97
C LYS A 382 1.09 25.32 13.11
N LEU A 383 1.08 25.90 14.32
CA LEU A 383 1.70 27.20 14.59
C LEU A 383 3.21 27.15 14.32
N TYR A 384 3.88 26.11 14.79
CA TYR A 384 5.31 25.92 14.56
C TYR A 384 5.65 25.74 13.07
N ALA A 385 4.92 24.88 12.36
CA ALA A 385 5.15 24.65 10.94
C ALA A 385 4.95 25.93 10.10
N GLU A 386 3.91 26.71 10.41
CA GLU A 386 3.62 27.98 9.75
C GLU A 386 4.69 29.05 10.07
N PHE A 387 5.18 29.09 11.31
CA PHE A 387 6.34 29.91 11.66
C PHE A 387 7.57 29.53 10.83
N VAL A 388 7.89 28.24 10.73
CA VAL A 388 9.04 27.74 9.95
C VAL A 388 8.91 28.12 8.47
N ARG A 389 7.70 28.00 7.89
CA ARG A 389 7.41 28.41 6.51
C ARG A 389 7.70 29.91 6.30
N ARG A 390 7.08 30.78 7.10
CA ARG A 390 7.30 32.25 7.02
C ARG A 390 8.75 32.63 7.30
N TYR A 391 9.41 31.92 8.22
CA TYR A 391 10.82 32.12 8.53
C TYR A 391 11.73 31.82 7.34
N ASN A 392 11.45 30.74 6.61
CA ASN A 392 12.22 30.39 5.43
C ASN A 392 11.97 31.37 4.27
N GLU A 393 10.74 31.81 4.06
CA GLU A 393 10.39 32.84 3.06
C GLU A 393 11.06 34.18 3.36
N ALA A 394 11.00 34.63 4.62
CA ALA A 394 11.67 35.85 5.07
C ALA A 394 13.20 35.74 4.95
N TYR A 395 13.78 34.55 5.11
CA TYR A 395 15.21 34.32 4.92
C TYR A 395 15.60 34.38 3.43
N ALA A 396 14.81 33.76 2.54
CA ALA A 396 15.07 33.73 1.11
C ALA A 396 14.96 35.11 0.44
N ASN A 397 14.09 35.98 0.96
CA ASN A 397 13.85 37.32 0.41
C ASN A 397 14.90 38.38 0.83
N GLN A 398 15.96 38.00 1.58
CA GLN A 398 17.01 38.94 2.02
C GLN A 398 18.14 39.11 1.01
N ARG A 399 18.57 40.36 0.80
CA ARG A 399 19.75 40.71 -0.01
C ARG A 399 21.08 40.25 0.63
N ILE A 400 21.15 40.22 1.96
CA ILE A 400 22.29 39.71 2.74
C ILE A 400 21.72 38.75 3.78
N THR A 401 22.02 37.47 3.62
CA THR A 401 21.54 36.44 4.56
C THR A 401 22.55 36.29 5.71
N ASN A 402 22.06 36.00 6.93
CA ASN A 402 22.92 35.65 8.07
C ASN A 402 23.05 34.12 8.17
N PRO A 403 24.20 33.53 7.75
CA PRO A 403 24.36 32.08 7.69
C PRO A 403 24.39 31.41 9.08
N TRP A 404 24.70 32.16 10.14
CA TRP A 404 24.80 31.67 11.53
C TRP A 404 23.62 32.09 12.40
N SER A 405 22.46 32.34 11.79
CA SER A 405 21.25 32.68 12.53
C SER A 405 20.86 31.58 13.52
N THR A 406 20.92 31.84 14.84
CA THR A 406 20.64 30.86 15.90
C THR A 406 19.32 30.13 15.70
N MET A 407 18.22 30.85 15.46
CA MET A 407 16.91 30.23 15.21
C MET A 407 16.89 29.32 13.98
N ARG A 408 17.66 29.63 12.92
CA ARG A 408 17.72 28.80 11.71
C ARG A 408 18.39 27.45 12.00
N TRP A 409 19.45 27.47 12.82
CA TRP A 409 20.12 26.26 13.28
C TRP A 409 19.25 25.45 14.24
N LEU A 410 18.55 26.11 15.18
CA LEU A 410 17.59 25.45 16.06
C LEU A 410 16.47 24.74 15.29
N ILE A 411 15.92 25.36 14.24
CA ILE A 411 14.92 24.74 13.37
C ILE A 411 15.54 23.54 12.63
N ALA A 412 16.69 23.73 11.99
CA ALA A 412 17.31 22.71 11.15
C ALA A 412 17.75 21.45 11.92
N GLU A 413 18.16 21.63 13.18
CA GLU A 413 18.54 20.53 14.08
C GLU A 413 17.32 19.88 14.74
N GLY A 414 16.09 20.33 14.49
CA GLY A 414 14.89 19.79 15.15
C GLY A 414 14.81 20.12 16.65
N ARG A 415 15.61 21.08 17.13
CA ARG A 415 15.71 21.46 18.56
C ARG A 415 14.76 22.59 18.95
N CYS A 416 13.78 22.87 18.10
CA CYS A 416 12.85 23.98 18.26
C CYS A 416 11.42 23.47 18.11
N ASN A 417 10.55 23.96 18.97
CA ASN A 417 9.11 23.76 18.88
C ASN A 417 8.39 25.09 19.11
N TRP A 418 7.05 25.08 19.14
CA TRP A 418 6.28 26.30 19.33
C TRP A 418 6.58 27.03 20.66
N GLU A 419 6.85 26.30 21.75
CA GLU A 419 7.20 26.92 23.03
C GLU A 419 8.56 27.62 22.95
N THR A 420 9.55 26.98 22.32
CA THR A 420 10.86 27.56 22.07
C THR A 420 10.77 28.84 21.25
N VAL A 421 9.91 28.87 20.23
CA VAL A 421 9.67 30.09 19.41
C VAL A 421 9.09 31.22 20.27
N LYS A 422 8.06 30.92 21.09
CA LYS A 422 7.45 31.91 22.00
C LYS A 422 8.46 32.48 22.98
N GLU A 423 9.26 31.63 23.62
CA GLU A 423 10.27 32.05 24.58
C GLU A 423 11.36 32.89 23.91
N TYR A 424 11.87 32.44 22.75
CA TYR A 424 12.90 33.16 22.03
C TYR A 424 12.42 34.54 21.56
N ALA A 425 11.20 34.64 21.04
CA ALA A 425 10.60 35.90 20.59
C ALA A 425 10.49 36.92 21.74
N ARG A 426 10.12 36.47 22.95
CA ARG A 426 10.03 37.33 24.15
C ARG A 426 11.39 37.82 24.61
N ASN A 427 12.38 36.93 24.62
CA ASN A 427 13.71 37.24 25.17
C ASN A 427 14.61 38.01 24.21
N HIS A 428 14.29 38.03 22.91
CA HIS A 428 15.11 38.67 21.88
C HIS A 428 14.29 39.62 20.98
N PRO A 429 13.91 40.81 21.49
CA PRO A 429 13.18 41.80 20.71
C PRO A 429 14.02 42.32 19.53
N GLY A 430 13.37 42.66 18.43
CA GLY A 430 13.98 43.10 17.17
C GLY A 430 14.52 41.98 16.29
N THR A 431 14.46 40.72 16.74
CA THR A 431 14.92 39.58 15.94
C THR A 431 13.88 39.15 14.89
N ARG A 432 14.34 38.47 13.84
CA ARG A 432 13.47 37.88 12.81
C ARG A 432 12.38 36.99 13.43
N THR A 433 12.75 36.20 14.44
CA THR A 433 11.81 35.36 15.19
C THR A 433 10.65 36.18 15.75
N GLN A 434 10.95 37.28 16.45
CA GLN A 434 9.92 38.12 17.05
C GLN A 434 9.06 38.81 15.98
N ILE A 435 9.66 39.33 14.91
CA ILE A 435 8.93 39.98 13.82
C ILE A 435 7.92 39.02 13.18
N ILE A 436 8.34 37.79 12.89
CA ILE A 436 7.47 36.77 12.28
C ILE A 436 6.42 36.29 13.27
N TYR A 437 6.79 36.08 14.53
CA TYR A 437 5.85 35.72 15.59
C TYR A 437 4.72 36.76 15.69
N ASP A 438 5.06 38.05 15.72
CA ASP A 438 4.10 39.13 15.73
C ASP A 438 3.23 39.17 14.44
N ASP A 439 3.86 39.00 13.27
CA ASP A 439 3.18 39.00 11.96
C ASP A 439 2.16 37.87 11.82
N MET A 440 2.42 36.70 12.44
CA MET A 440 1.49 35.58 12.44
C MET A 440 0.13 35.91 13.06
N PHE A 441 0.09 36.86 14.00
CA PHE A 441 -1.12 37.23 14.75
C PHE A 441 -1.63 38.64 14.47
N LYS A 442 -0.88 39.48 13.73
CA LYS A 442 -1.33 40.81 13.32
C LYS A 442 -2.28 40.69 12.13
N THR A 443 -3.51 41.17 12.27
CA THR A 443 -4.37 41.46 11.11
C THR A 443 -3.72 42.61 10.32
N LEU A 444 -3.37 42.37 9.05
CA LEU A 444 -2.88 43.42 8.15
C LEU A 444 -3.81 44.64 8.26
N PRO A 445 -3.32 45.85 8.57
CA PRO A 445 -4.14 47.04 8.43
C PRO A 445 -4.51 47.13 6.94
N LYS A 446 -5.82 47.19 6.64
CA LYS A 446 -6.31 47.52 5.29
C LYS A 446 -5.53 48.75 4.82
N MET A 447 -4.68 48.60 3.81
CA MET A 447 -4.05 49.74 3.15
C MET A 447 -5.17 50.67 2.70
N LYS A 448 -5.34 51.79 3.40
CA LYS A 448 -6.06 52.93 2.85
C LYS A 448 -5.23 53.41 1.69
N VAL A 449 -5.62 53.01 0.49
CA VAL A 449 -5.19 53.64 -0.76
C VAL A 449 -5.34 55.15 -0.55
N HIS A 450 -4.23 55.85 -0.42
CA HIS A 450 -4.23 57.31 -0.55
C HIS A 450 -4.40 57.58 -2.04
N GLU A 451 -5.65 57.72 -2.49
CA GLU A 451 -5.93 58.50 -3.69
C GLU A 451 -5.80 59.97 -3.31
N VAL A 452 -4.65 60.55 -3.62
CA VAL A 452 -4.57 61.96 -3.97
C VAL A 452 -4.11 61.99 -5.42
N ILE A 453 -5.09 61.95 -6.33
CA ILE A 453 -4.92 62.49 -7.67
C ILE A 453 -5.60 63.85 -7.62
N GLU A 454 -4.78 64.90 -7.64
CA GLU A 454 -5.23 66.28 -7.81
C GLU A 454 -6.00 66.38 -9.14
N ASN A 455 -7.27 66.75 -9.05
CA ASN A 455 -8.05 67.24 -10.19
C ASN A 455 -7.48 68.60 -10.62
N SER A 456 -6.58 68.62 -11.61
CA SER A 456 -6.35 69.81 -12.43
C SER A 456 -7.34 69.80 -13.58
N SER A 457 -8.52 70.38 -13.35
CA SER A 457 -9.47 70.75 -14.40
C SER A 457 -8.87 71.88 -15.25
N GLY A 458 -8.49 71.56 -16.48
CA GLY A 458 -8.07 72.51 -17.49
C GLY A 458 -8.42 71.99 -18.88
N GLU A 459 -9.68 72.13 -19.28
CA GLU A 459 -10.10 71.99 -20.68
C GLU A 459 -9.51 73.15 -21.50
N PRO A 460 -8.98 72.89 -22.72
CA PRO A 460 -8.85 73.91 -23.74
C PRO A 460 -10.03 73.82 -24.71
N THR A 461 -10.93 74.78 -24.63
CA THR A 461 -11.92 75.09 -25.67
C THR A 461 -11.23 75.70 -26.89
N PHE A 462 -11.37 75.06 -28.06
CA PHE A 462 -11.14 75.70 -29.36
C PHE A 462 -12.50 75.95 -30.02
N SER A 463 -12.94 77.22 -30.02
CA SER A 463 -13.99 77.73 -30.90
C SER A 463 -13.34 78.60 -31.97
N SER A 464 -13.50 78.21 -33.21
CA SER A 464 -13.22 79.00 -34.40
C SER A 464 -14.30 80.07 -34.61
N GLU A 465 -13.92 81.33 -34.60
CA GLU A 465 -14.63 82.41 -35.31
C GLU A 465 -13.61 83.20 -36.14
N VAL A 466 -14.04 83.53 -37.36
CA VAL A 466 -13.31 84.25 -38.40
C VAL A 466 -13.49 85.77 -38.21
N THR A 467 -12.57 86.53 -38.81
CA THR A 467 -12.70 87.87 -39.46
C THR A 467 -12.01 89.06 -38.78
N LEU A 468 -10.82 89.40 -39.27
CA LEU A 468 -10.58 90.52 -40.21
C LEU A 468 -9.26 90.31 -40.95
#